data_AF-A0A2Z6GBV7-F1
#
_entry.id   AF-A0A2Z6GBV7-F1
#
_cell.length_a   1.000
_cell.length_b   1.000
_cell.length_c   1.000
_cell.angle_alpha   90.00
_cell.angle_beta   90.00
_cell.angle_gamma   90.00
#
_symmetry.space_group_name_H-M   'P 1'
#
loop_
_entity.id
_entity.type
_entity.pdbx_description
1 polymer ?
#
loop_
_entity_poly.entity_id
_entity_poly.type
_entity_poly.pdbx_seq_one_letter_code
_entity_poly.pdbx_strand_id
1 'polypeptide(L)'
;MKKQLIVATSLISLALSASHVQAAEPLELQKVMKELGRNMQVITDGISREDWELVVKTAPMIAEHPQPPLTEKMRIMSFMGTDMPKFKALDGETHEAAHDLLHAAQEKDGKKVIAAFQKVQSSCLSCHQAFRGKFVEHFYGTVSK
;
A
#
# COMPACT_ATOMS: atom_id res chain seq x y z
N MET A 1 63.27 20.37 46.48
CA MET A 1 62.05 19.54 46.48
C MET A 1 60.93 20.28 45.77
N LYS A 2 60.48 19.78 44.61
CA LYS A 2 59.07 19.71 44.13
C LYS A 2 59.07 19.56 42.61
N LYS A 3 58.92 18.31 42.17
CA LYS A 3 58.56 17.94 40.80
C LYS A 3 57.12 18.41 40.56
N GLN A 4 56.89 19.23 39.55
CA GLN A 4 55.54 19.52 39.06
C GLN A 4 55.26 18.53 37.91
N LEU A 5 54.32 17.61 38.15
CA LEU A 5 53.87 16.64 37.17
C LEU A 5 53.02 17.34 36.10
N ILE A 6 53.39 17.14 34.85
CA ILE A 6 52.60 17.44 33.67
C ILE A 6 51.46 16.42 33.61
N VAL A 7 50.20 16.87 33.65
CA VAL A 7 49.04 16.04 33.31
C VAL A 7 48.40 16.65 32.06
N ALA A 8 48.76 16.11 30.90
CA ALA A 8 48.12 16.43 29.63
C ALA A 8 46.86 15.56 29.52
N THR A 9 45.69 16.14 29.80
CA THR A 9 44.39 15.47 29.64
C THR A 9 43.96 15.59 28.19
N SER A 10 44.21 14.55 27.39
CA SER A 10 43.75 14.46 26.00
C SER A 10 42.27 14.12 25.97
N LEU A 11 41.43 15.08 25.55
CA LEU A 11 40.01 14.90 25.29
C LEU A 11 39.82 14.24 23.91
N ILE A 12 39.56 12.94 23.90
CA ILE A 12 39.16 12.20 22.70
C ILE A 12 37.67 12.45 22.49
N SER A 13 37.34 13.36 21.57
CA SER A 13 35.97 13.59 21.11
C SER A 13 35.53 12.43 20.21
N LEU A 14 34.69 11.55 20.73
CA LEU A 14 34.07 10.47 19.95
C LEU A 14 32.95 11.09 19.09
N ALA A 15 33.24 11.29 17.80
CA ALA A 15 32.24 11.73 16.84
C ALA A 15 31.23 10.59 16.59
N LEU A 16 30.03 10.73 17.12
CA LEU A 16 28.91 9.82 16.87
C LEU A 16 28.37 10.13 15.46
N SER A 17 28.79 9.36 14.46
CA SER A 17 28.21 9.42 13.12
C SER A 17 26.78 8.87 13.17
N ALA A 18 25.79 9.76 13.30
CA ALA A 18 24.40 9.42 13.07
C ALA A 18 24.23 9.14 11.56
N SER A 19 24.12 7.86 11.20
CA SER A 19 23.70 7.47 9.86
C SER A 19 22.29 8.02 9.64
N HIS A 20 22.18 9.14 8.92
CA HIS A 20 20.90 9.59 8.41
C HIS A 20 20.45 8.56 7.38
N VAL A 21 19.60 7.61 7.81
CA VAL A 21 18.80 6.82 6.88
C VAL A 21 17.87 7.81 6.21
N GLN A 22 18.29 8.31 5.04
CA GLN A 22 17.41 9.10 4.19
C GLN A 22 16.22 8.20 3.87
N ALA A 23 15.04 8.54 4.40
CA ALA A 23 13.83 7.81 4.09
C ALA A 23 13.68 7.81 2.56
N ALA A 24 13.71 6.62 1.94
CA ALA A 24 13.51 6.51 0.52
C ALA A 24 12.13 7.11 0.17
N GLU A 25 12.07 7.89 -0.91
CA GLU A 25 10.81 8.41 -1.42
C GLU A 25 9.78 7.27 -1.53
N PRO A 26 8.52 7.50 -1.09
CA PRO A 26 7.51 6.45 -1.13
C PRO A 26 7.33 5.92 -2.55
N LEU A 27 7.21 4.60 -2.68
CA LEU A 27 6.94 3.95 -3.96
C LEU A 27 5.63 4.49 -4.57
N GLU A 28 5.54 4.54 -5.90
CA GLU A 28 4.31 4.91 -6.59
C GLU A 28 3.16 3.95 -6.23
N LEU A 29 3.47 2.66 -5.99
CA LEU A 29 2.48 1.71 -5.48
C LEU A 29 1.84 2.17 -4.17
N GLN A 30 2.57 2.84 -3.27
CA GLN A 30 1.97 3.37 -2.04
C GLN A 30 0.90 4.43 -2.35
N LYS A 31 1.16 5.29 -3.33
CA LYS A 31 0.20 6.31 -3.77
C LYS A 31 -1.02 5.65 -4.40
N VAL A 32 -0.83 4.65 -5.25
CA VAL A 32 -1.91 3.84 -5.83
C VAL A 32 -2.76 3.20 -4.72
N MET A 33 -2.15 2.54 -3.74
CA MET A 33 -2.89 1.89 -2.64
C MET A 33 -3.66 2.90 -1.77
N LYS A 34 -3.13 4.11 -1.55
CA LYS A 34 -3.86 5.18 -0.85
C LYS A 34 -5.07 5.66 -1.65
N GLU A 35 -4.90 5.82 -2.96
CA GLU A 35 -5.97 6.24 -3.86
C GLU A 35 -7.07 5.17 -3.98
N LEU A 36 -6.70 3.89 -4.08
CA LEU A 36 -7.65 2.78 -3.99
C LEU A 36 -8.44 2.81 -2.67
N GLY A 37 -7.76 3.06 -1.55
CA GLY A 37 -8.41 3.22 -0.24
C GLY A 37 -9.42 4.37 -0.21
N ARG A 38 -9.13 5.49 -0.88
CA ARG A 38 -10.05 6.63 -1.02
C ARG A 38 -11.25 6.27 -1.89
N ASN A 39 -11.05 5.54 -2.99
CA ASN A 39 -12.13 5.07 -3.86
C ASN A 39 -13.08 4.11 -3.12
N MET A 40 -12.55 3.26 -2.23
CA MET A 40 -13.39 2.42 -1.36
C MET A 40 -14.30 3.24 -0.44
N GLN A 41 -13.81 4.36 0.10
CA GLN A 41 -14.61 5.27 0.93
C GLN A 41 -15.72 5.95 0.11
N VAL A 42 -15.40 6.41 -1.10
CA VAL A 42 -16.37 7.03 -2.01
C VAL A 42 -17.46 6.04 -2.40
N ILE A 43 -17.11 4.78 -2.72
CA ILE A 43 -18.09 3.73 -3.01
C ILE A 43 -18.97 3.46 -1.78
N THR A 44 -18.39 3.41 -0.58
CA THR A 44 -19.16 3.20 0.65
C THR A 44 -20.21 4.31 0.86
N ASP A 45 -19.82 5.57 0.68
CA ASP A 45 -20.77 6.70 0.75
C ASP A 45 -21.85 6.58 -0.33
N GLY A 46 -21.46 6.28 -1.58
CA GLY A 46 -22.39 6.07 -2.69
C GLY A 46 -23.41 4.96 -2.41
N ILE A 47 -22.96 3.80 -1.92
CA ILE A 47 -23.84 2.69 -1.54
C ILE A 47 -24.81 3.10 -0.43
N SER A 48 -24.35 3.83 0.59
CA SER A 48 -25.19 4.24 1.72
C SER A 48 -26.34 5.18 1.34
N ARG A 49 -26.22 5.88 0.20
CA ARG A 49 -27.20 6.84 -0.32
C ARG A 49 -27.93 6.33 -1.55
N GLU A 50 -27.64 5.10 -1.98
CA GLU A 50 -28.09 4.54 -3.26
C GLU A 50 -27.70 5.41 -4.47
N ASP A 51 -26.58 6.15 -4.36
CA ASP A 51 -26.00 6.92 -5.46
C ASP A 51 -25.21 5.98 -6.39
N TRP A 52 -25.95 5.25 -7.22
CA TRP A 52 -25.37 4.29 -8.14
C TRP A 52 -24.53 4.95 -9.23
N GLU A 53 -24.78 6.21 -9.58
CA GLU A 53 -23.94 6.94 -10.54
C GLU A 53 -22.54 7.20 -9.98
N LEU A 54 -22.45 7.55 -8.69
CA LEU A 54 -21.16 7.67 -8.00
C LEU A 54 -20.42 6.33 -7.95
N VAL A 55 -21.12 5.24 -7.65
CA VAL A 55 -20.52 3.89 -7.66
C VAL A 55 -20.03 3.51 -9.06
N VAL A 56 -20.82 3.75 -10.11
CA VAL A 56 -20.46 3.49 -11.52
C VAL A 56 -19.22 4.29 -11.94
N LYS A 57 -19.09 5.55 -11.51
CA LYS A 57 -17.91 6.37 -11.81
C LYS A 57 -16.67 5.91 -11.06
N THR A 58 -16.83 5.36 -9.85
CA THR A 58 -15.71 5.08 -8.95
C THR A 58 -15.20 3.64 -9.07
N ALA A 59 -16.06 2.65 -9.31
CA ALA A 59 -15.64 1.25 -9.43
C ALA A 59 -14.54 1.01 -10.49
N PRO A 60 -14.57 1.62 -11.69
CA PRO A 60 -13.48 1.51 -12.66
C PRO A 60 -12.15 2.09 -12.17
N MET A 61 -12.16 3.05 -11.24
CA MET A 61 -10.94 3.61 -10.66
C MET A 61 -10.24 2.62 -9.71
N ILE A 62 -10.93 1.55 -9.30
CA ILE A 62 -10.34 0.39 -8.63
C ILE A 62 -9.92 -0.65 -9.66
N ALA A 63 -10.79 -0.99 -10.61
CA ALA A 63 -10.51 -2.05 -11.57
C ALA A 63 -9.32 -1.71 -12.50
N GLU A 64 -9.21 -0.45 -12.93
CA GLU A 64 -8.23 -0.01 -13.93
C GLU A 64 -7.27 1.03 -13.33
N HIS A 65 -6.85 0.80 -12.08
CA HIS A 65 -5.98 1.74 -11.38
C HIS A 65 -4.61 1.88 -12.07
N PRO A 66 -3.94 3.05 -11.94
CA PRO A 66 -2.59 3.23 -12.47
C PRO A 66 -1.63 2.17 -11.95
N GLN A 67 -0.71 1.73 -12.80
CA GLN A 67 0.32 0.80 -12.40
C GLN A 67 1.64 1.54 -12.12
N PRO A 68 2.47 1.05 -11.19
CA PRO A 68 3.78 1.65 -10.95
C PRO A 68 4.70 1.63 -12.18
N PRO A 69 5.73 2.50 -12.23
CA PRO A 69 6.75 2.47 -13.26
C PRO A 69 7.41 1.09 -13.39
N LEU A 70 7.88 0.74 -14.60
CA LEU A 70 8.45 -0.58 -14.88
C LEU A 70 9.62 -0.93 -13.94
N THR A 71 10.48 0.03 -13.63
CA THR A 71 11.60 -0.14 -12.69
C THR A 71 11.13 -0.51 -11.29
N GLU A 72 10.05 0.10 -10.80
CA GLU A 72 9.44 -0.25 -9.53
C GLU A 72 8.80 -1.64 -9.57
N LYS A 73 8.08 -1.96 -10.64
CA LYS A 73 7.51 -3.31 -10.84
C LYS A 73 8.57 -4.39 -10.79
N MET A 74 9.73 -4.19 -11.41
CA MET A 74 10.83 -5.17 -11.36
C MET A 74 11.35 -5.37 -9.94
N ARG A 75 11.47 -4.29 -9.14
CA ARG A 75 11.86 -4.40 -7.72
C ARG A 75 10.82 -5.17 -6.91
N ILE A 76 9.54 -4.89 -7.12
CA ILE A 76 8.43 -5.61 -6.48
C ILE A 76 8.46 -7.09 -6.88
N MET A 77 8.63 -7.40 -8.16
CA MET A 77 8.74 -8.78 -8.64
C MET A 77 9.92 -9.53 -8.01
N SER A 78 11.08 -8.88 -7.90
CA SER A 78 12.25 -9.45 -7.24
C SER A 78 12.00 -9.71 -5.75
N PHE A 79 11.29 -8.82 -5.06
CA PHE A 79 10.91 -8.99 -3.66
C PHE A 79 9.90 -10.13 -3.48
N MET A 80 8.88 -10.20 -4.34
CA MET A 80 7.84 -11.23 -4.27
C MET A 80 8.40 -12.62 -4.56
N GLY A 81 9.38 -12.74 -5.46
CA GLY A 81 10.00 -14.02 -5.80
C GLY A 81 8.96 -15.07 -6.19
N THR A 82 8.94 -16.19 -5.46
CA THR A 82 8.00 -17.30 -5.69
C THR A 82 6.54 -16.95 -5.39
N ASP A 83 6.28 -15.89 -4.63
CA ASP A 83 4.92 -15.45 -4.31
C ASP A 83 4.29 -14.58 -5.42
N MET A 84 5.05 -14.21 -6.46
CA MET A 84 4.56 -13.33 -7.52
C MET A 84 3.28 -13.83 -8.22
N PRO A 85 3.12 -15.13 -8.55
CA PRO A 85 1.87 -15.63 -9.12
C PRO A 85 0.67 -15.42 -8.20
N LYS A 86 0.83 -15.66 -6.89
CA LYS A 86 -0.22 -15.43 -5.89
C LYS A 86 -0.54 -13.94 -5.74
N PHE A 87 0.48 -13.09 -5.73
CA PHE A 87 0.30 -11.63 -5.71
C PHE A 87 -0.55 -11.15 -6.90
N LYS A 88 -0.23 -11.61 -8.12
CA LYS A 88 -1.01 -11.29 -9.32
C LYS A 88 -2.44 -11.84 -9.28
N ALA A 89 -2.63 -13.05 -8.76
CA ALA A 89 -3.96 -13.64 -8.65
C ALA A 89 -4.88 -12.79 -7.74
N LEU A 90 -4.39 -12.39 -6.56
CA LEU A 90 -5.17 -11.56 -5.63
C LEU A 90 -5.42 -10.13 -6.17
N ASP A 91 -4.48 -9.58 -6.93
CA ASP A 91 -4.67 -8.31 -7.66
C ASP A 91 -5.77 -8.46 -8.72
N GLY A 92 -5.71 -9.53 -9.54
CA GLY A 92 -6.72 -9.85 -10.55
C GLY A 92 -8.11 -10.08 -9.97
N GLU A 93 -8.23 -10.79 -8.85
CA GLU A 93 -9.50 -10.95 -8.11
C GLU A 93 -10.12 -9.60 -7.71
N THR A 94 -9.28 -8.62 -7.36
CA THR A 94 -9.73 -7.27 -7.01
C THR A 94 -10.24 -6.52 -8.24
N HIS A 95 -9.56 -6.67 -9.38
CA HIS A 95 -9.98 -6.06 -10.65
C HIS A 95 -11.33 -6.64 -11.12
N GLU A 96 -11.45 -7.96 -11.11
CA GLU A 96 -12.70 -8.66 -11.47
C GLU A 96 -13.86 -8.26 -10.55
N ALA A 97 -13.65 -8.25 -9.23
CA ALA A 97 -14.68 -7.85 -8.27
C ALA A 97 -15.12 -6.39 -8.45
N ALA A 98 -14.21 -5.50 -8.85
CA ALA A 98 -14.53 -4.10 -9.12
C ALA A 98 -15.33 -3.94 -10.44
N HIS A 99 -15.06 -4.76 -11.45
CA HIS A 99 -15.90 -4.85 -12.66
C HIS A 99 -17.29 -5.41 -12.36
N ASP A 100 -17.40 -6.45 -11.53
CA ASP A 100 -18.69 -6.96 -11.04
C ASP A 100 -19.50 -5.86 -10.34
N LEU A 101 -18.83 -5.04 -9.52
CA LEU A 101 -19.44 -3.93 -8.81
C LEU A 101 -19.95 -2.85 -9.77
N LEU A 102 -19.17 -2.51 -10.80
CA LEU A 102 -19.58 -1.59 -11.85
C LEU A 102 -20.88 -2.09 -12.50
N HIS A 103 -20.93 -3.35 -12.94
CA HIS A 103 -22.12 -3.91 -13.59
C HIS A 103 -23.33 -3.91 -12.66
N ALA A 104 -23.16 -4.33 -11.40
CA ALA A 104 -24.25 -4.30 -10.42
C ALA A 104 -24.79 -2.89 -10.18
N ALA A 105 -23.93 -1.88 -10.15
CA ALA A 105 -24.32 -0.48 -9.99
C ALA A 105 -25.03 0.07 -11.23
N GLN A 106 -24.61 -0.33 -12.45
CA GLN A 106 -25.31 0.00 -13.69
C GLN A 106 -26.73 -0.58 -13.73
N GLU A 107 -26.92 -1.78 -13.18
CA GLU A 107 -28.22 -2.43 -13.02
C GLU A 107 -29.09 -1.80 -11.91
N LYS A 108 -28.51 -0.92 -11.07
CA LYS A 108 -29.15 -0.31 -9.90
C LYS A 108 -29.71 -1.34 -8.90
N ASP A 109 -29.12 -2.54 -8.87
CA ASP A 109 -29.50 -3.61 -7.95
C ASP A 109 -28.67 -3.51 -6.67
N GLY A 110 -29.23 -2.83 -5.66
CA GLY A 110 -28.54 -2.58 -4.39
C GLY A 110 -28.04 -3.86 -3.68
N LYS A 111 -28.74 -4.99 -3.82
CA LYS A 111 -28.29 -6.27 -3.22
C LYS A 111 -27.08 -6.81 -3.95
N LYS A 112 -27.09 -6.79 -5.29
CA LYS A 112 -25.92 -7.17 -6.10
C LYS A 112 -24.74 -6.23 -5.84
N VAL A 113 -24.98 -4.92 -5.69
CA VAL A 113 -23.95 -3.93 -5.38
C VAL A 113 -23.28 -4.24 -4.04
N ILE A 114 -24.07 -4.52 -2.99
CA ILE A 114 -23.52 -4.90 -1.67
C ILE A 114 -22.68 -6.18 -1.78
N ALA A 115 -23.20 -7.21 -2.47
CA ALA A 115 -22.49 -8.47 -2.63
C ALA A 115 -21.17 -8.31 -3.41
N ALA A 116 -21.19 -7.55 -4.51
CA ALA A 116 -19.99 -7.27 -5.31
C ALA A 116 -18.98 -6.43 -4.51
N PHE A 117 -19.43 -5.41 -3.78
CA PHE A 117 -18.55 -4.60 -2.94
C PHE A 117 -17.93 -5.40 -1.79
N GLN A 118 -18.66 -6.38 -1.22
CA GLN A 118 -18.09 -7.32 -0.27
C GLN A 118 -16.95 -8.15 -0.89
N LYS A 119 -17.08 -8.59 -2.14
CA LYS A 119 -15.98 -9.28 -2.84
C LYS A 119 -14.75 -8.38 -2.96
N VAL A 120 -14.91 -7.11 -3.37
CA VAL A 120 -13.79 -6.14 -3.44
C VAL A 120 -13.11 -5.96 -2.08
N GLN A 121 -13.89 -5.78 -1.01
CA GLN A 121 -13.33 -5.66 0.34
C GLN A 121 -12.55 -6.92 0.76
N SER A 122 -13.07 -8.09 0.40
CA SER A 122 -12.47 -9.38 0.74
C SER A 122 -11.17 -9.62 -0.02
N SER A 123 -11.11 -9.29 -1.32
CA SER A 123 -9.88 -9.40 -2.12
C SER A 123 -8.78 -8.45 -1.62
N CYS A 124 -9.14 -7.21 -1.25
CA CYS A 124 -8.23 -6.27 -0.61
C CYS A 124 -7.63 -6.85 0.69
N LEU A 125 -8.50 -7.42 1.54
CA LEU A 125 -8.08 -8.02 2.80
C LEU A 125 -7.14 -9.21 2.58
N SER A 126 -7.47 -10.10 1.64
CA SER A 126 -6.65 -11.27 1.30
C SER A 126 -5.23 -10.87 0.87
N CYS A 127 -5.11 -9.88 -0.02
CA CYS A 127 -3.80 -9.37 -0.44
C CYS A 127 -3.04 -8.72 0.72
N HIS A 128 -3.71 -7.91 1.53
CA HIS A 128 -3.09 -7.24 2.67
C HIS A 128 -2.59 -8.23 3.73
N GLN A 129 -3.37 -9.25 4.06
CA GLN A 129 -2.98 -10.28 5.02
C GLN A 129 -1.79 -11.10 4.51
N ALA A 130 -1.76 -11.39 3.19
CA ALA A 130 -0.67 -12.15 2.60
C ALA A 130 0.65 -11.36 2.51
N PHE A 131 0.58 -10.07 2.16
CA PHE A 131 1.78 -9.36 1.67
C PHE A 131 2.08 -8.03 2.36
N ARG A 132 1.09 -7.29 2.88
CA ARG A 132 1.29 -5.89 3.29
C ARG A 132 2.36 -5.73 4.39
N GLY A 133 2.36 -6.61 5.39
CA GLY A 133 3.32 -6.53 6.49
C GLY A 133 4.77 -6.63 6.01
N LYS A 134 5.10 -7.73 5.32
CA LYS A 134 6.44 -7.97 4.77
C LYS A 134 6.83 -6.92 3.72
N PHE A 135 5.88 -6.48 2.90
CA PHE A 135 6.10 -5.44 1.91
C PHE A 135 6.51 -4.13 2.56
N VAL A 136 5.76 -3.69 3.56
CA VAL A 136 6.05 -2.43 4.27
C VAL A 136 7.39 -2.50 4.98
N GLU A 137 7.67 -3.61 5.67
CA GLU A 137 8.95 -3.83 6.33
C GLU A 137 10.12 -3.76 5.35
N HIS A 138 10.01 -4.40 4.19
CA HIS A 138 11.08 -4.42 3.19
C HIS A 138 11.33 -3.05 2.54
N PHE A 139 10.27 -2.34 2.14
CA PHE A 139 10.41 -1.11 1.35
C PHE A 139 10.46 0.18 2.19
N TYR A 140 9.97 0.15 3.42
CA TYR A 140 9.88 1.33 4.30
C TYR A 140 10.51 1.12 5.68
N GLY A 141 11.01 -0.08 5.98
CA GLY A 141 11.55 -0.45 7.29
C GLY A 141 10.47 -0.80 8.31
N THR A 142 10.90 -1.22 9.50
CA THR A 142 10.04 -1.43 10.65
C THR A 142 9.59 -0.08 11.19
N VAL A 143 8.30 0.22 11.06
CA VAL A 143 7.69 1.29 11.85
C VAL A 143 7.62 0.77 13.28
N SER A 144 8.51 1.22 14.17
CA SER A 144 8.34 0.99 15.61
C SER A 144 6.94 1.45 15.99
N LYS A 145 6.12 0.51 16.46
CA LYS A 145 4.83 0.81 17.08
C LYS A 145 5.03 1.55 18.38
#